data_AF-A7HVS0-F1
#
_entry.id   AF-A7HVS0-F1
#
_cell.length_a   1.000
_cell.length_b   1.000
_cell.length_c   1.000
_cell.angle_alpha   90.00
_cell.angle_beta   90.00
_cell.angle_gamma   90.00
#
_symmetry.space_group_name_H-M   'P 1'
#
loop_
_entity.id
_entity.type
_entity.pdbx_description
1 polymer ?
#
loop_
_entity_poly.entity_id
_entity_poly.type
_entity_poly.pdbx_seq_one_letter_code
_entity_poly.pdbx_strand_id
1 'polypeptide(L)'
;MSASSFHKHFRAVTSLSPLQFQKQLRLIEARRLMLAAGNTASSAAFAVGYESVPQFTREYRRMFGLPPARDMEAAKEKVRAAA
;
A
#
# COMPACT_ATOMS: atom_id res chain seq x y z
N MET A 1 -5.44 24.28 -14.77
CA MET A 1 -6.68 23.47 -14.73
C MET A 1 -7.37 23.68 -13.40
N SER A 2 -8.70 23.67 -13.34
CA SER A 2 -9.44 23.61 -12.07
C SER A 2 -9.35 22.20 -11.45
N ALA A 3 -9.61 22.08 -10.15
CA ALA A 3 -9.61 20.79 -9.44
C ALA A 3 -10.56 19.75 -10.08
N SER A 4 -11.74 20.20 -10.54
CA SER A 4 -12.70 19.34 -11.25
C SER A 4 -12.16 18.85 -12.59
N SER A 5 -11.52 19.72 -13.38
CA SER A 5 -10.88 19.33 -14.64
C SER A 5 -9.72 18.36 -14.41
N PHE A 6 -8.94 18.56 -13.34
CA PHE A 6 -7.87 17.62 -12.94
C PHE A 6 -8.44 16.25 -12.59
N HIS A 7 -9.47 16.17 -11.74
CA HIS A 7 -10.09 14.89 -11.36
C HIS A 7 -10.63 14.13 -12.57
N LYS A 8 -11.28 14.83 -13.52
CA LYS A 8 -11.80 14.23 -14.75
C LYS A 8 -10.68 13.65 -15.61
N HIS A 9 -9.65 14.43 -15.91
CA HIS A 9 -8.51 13.97 -16.72
C HIS A 9 -7.75 12.84 -16.02
N PHE A 10 -7.50 12.98 -14.72
CA PHE A 10 -6.79 11.96 -13.94
C PHE A 10 -7.54 10.63 -13.98
N ARG A 11 -8.86 10.64 -13.77
CA ARG A 11 -9.67 9.44 -13.89
C ARG A 11 -9.73 8.90 -15.31
N ALA A 12 -9.76 9.75 -16.33
CA ALA A 12 -9.74 9.30 -17.72
C ALA A 12 -8.46 8.51 -18.06
N VAL A 13 -7.32 8.89 -17.48
CA VAL A 13 -6.03 8.22 -17.72
C VAL A 13 -5.80 7.02 -16.77
N THR A 14 -6.17 7.14 -15.50
CA THR A 14 -5.83 6.14 -14.47
C THR A 14 -6.98 5.23 -14.07
N SER A 15 -8.20 5.50 -14.54
CA SER A 15 -9.46 4.90 -14.07
C SER A 15 -9.79 5.12 -12.58
N LEU A 16 -8.95 5.86 -11.85
CA LEU A 16 -9.06 6.08 -10.41
C LEU A 16 -9.22 7.55 -10.09
N SER A 17 -9.77 7.87 -8.91
CA SER A 17 -9.62 9.23 -8.39
C SER A 17 -8.16 9.44 -7.93
N PRO A 18 -7.66 10.69 -7.92
CA PRO A 18 -6.32 11.00 -7.43
C PRO A 18 -6.02 10.43 -6.05
N LEU A 19 -6.99 10.51 -5.12
CA LEU A 19 -6.84 9.98 -3.77
C LEU A 19 -6.76 8.45 -3.73
N GLN A 20 -7.55 7.75 -4.56
CA GLN A 20 -7.48 6.29 -4.65
C GLN A 20 -6.11 5.84 -5.16
N PHE A 21 -5.61 6.52 -6.19
CA PHE A 21 -4.29 6.24 -6.76
C PHE A 21 -3.17 6.51 -5.75
N GLN A 22 -3.22 7.64 -5.04
CA GLN A 22 -2.24 7.96 -3.98
C GLN A 22 -2.22 6.88 -2.89
N LYS A 23 -3.39 6.41 -2.44
CA LYS A 23 -3.48 5.33 -1.45
C LYS A 23 -2.85 4.03 -1.96
N GLN A 24 -3.11 3.67 -3.22
CA GLN A 24 -2.49 2.48 -3.80
C GLN A 24 -0.96 2.60 -3.84
N LEU A 25 -0.42 3.75 -4.28
CA LEU A 25 1.03 3.96 -4.28
C LEU A 25 1.63 3.86 -2.87
N ARG A 26 0.98 4.46 -1.86
CA ARG A 26 1.42 4.37 -0.46
C ARG A 26 1.44 2.93 0.05
N LEU A 27 0.40 2.15 -0.25
CA LEU A 27 0.32 0.75 0.17
C LEU A 27 1.35 -0.14 -0.54
N ILE A 28 1.61 0.09 -1.82
CA ILE A 28 2.68 -0.58 -2.58
C ILE A 28 4.05 -0.28 -1.97
N GLU A 29 4.33 0.99 -1.68
CA GLU A 29 5.60 1.39 -1.09
C GLU A 29 5.77 0.82 0.33
N ALA A 30 4.71 0.80 1.14
CA ALA A 30 4.77 0.19 2.46
C ALA A 30 5.12 -1.29 2.38
N ARG A 31 4.52 -2.02 1.43
CA ARG A 31 4.84 -3.43 1.18
C ARG A 31 6.30 -3.61 0.76
N ARG A 32 6.81 -2.74 -0.11
CA ARG A 32 8.22 -2.74 -0.51
C ARG A 32 9.15 -2.52 0.68
N LEU A 33 8.86 -1.56 1.56
CA LEU A 33 9.63 -1.30 2.77
C LEU A 33 9.65 -2.51 3.71
N MET A 34 8.51 -3.19 3.89
CA MET A 34 8.45 -4.37 4.75
C MET A 34 9.22 -5.56 4.16
N LEU A 35 9.10 -5.80 2.85
CA LEU A 35 9.74 -6.94 2.19
C LEU A 35 11.24 -6.75 1.95
N ALA A 36 11.66 -5.55 1.53
CA ALA A 36 13.04 -5.30 1.10
C ALA A 36 13.90 -4.69 2.21
N ALA A 37 13.34 -3.84 3.07
CA ALA A 37 14.08 -3.17 4.14
C ALA A 37 13.84 -3.78 5.52
N GLY A 38 12.94 -4.76 5.65
CA GLY A 38 12.64 -5.41 6.93
C GLY A 38 11.86 -4.54 7.92
N ASN A 39 11.24 -3.45 7.46
CA ASN A 39 10.48 -2.57 8.33
C ASN A 39 9.26 -3.28 8.94
N THR A 40 8.92 -2.90 10.17
CA THR A 40 7.64 -3.34 10.77
C THR A 40 6.45 -2.69 10.07
N ALA A 41 5.28 -3.32 10.14
CA ALA A 41 4.05 -2.76 9.57
C ALA A 41 3.74 -1.35 10.09
N SER A 42 3.98 -1.10 11.38
CA SER A 42 3.78 0.21 12.00
C SER A 42 4.74 1.25 11.44
N SER A 43 6.04 0.92 11.36
CA SER A 43 7.06 1.82 10.81
C SER A 43 6.78 2.14 9.33
N ALA A 44 6.46 1.12 8.53
CA ALA A 44 6.11 1.31 7.12
C ALA A 44 4.84 2.16 6.94
N ALA A 45 3.82 1.99 7.78
CA ALA A 45 2.61 2.80 7.75
C ALA A 45 2.90 4.29 7.95
N PHE A 46 3.69 4.63 8.97
CA PHE A 46 4.06 6.01 9.25
C PHE A 46 4.97 6.59 8.15
N ALA A 47 5.92 5.80 7.64
CA ALA A 47 6.82 6.22 6.57
C ALA A 47 6.09 6.62 5.27
N VAL A 48 4.95 5.99 4.97
CA VAL A 48 4.15 6.32 3.78
C VAL A 48 3.00 7.31 4.08
N GLY A 49 2.96 7.87 5.30
CA GLY A 49 2.04 8.95 5.67
C GLY A 49 0.66 8.51 6.14
N TYR A 50 0.52 7.31 6.72
CA TYR A 50 -0.66 6.99 7.54
C TYR A 50 -0.46 7.49 8.97
N GLU A 51 -1.48 8.13 9.53
CA GLU A 51 -1.50 8.55 10.94
C GLU A 51 -1.99 7.42 11.87
N SER A 52 -2.61 6.38 11.31
CA SER A 52 -3.23 5.28 12.05
C SER A 52 -2.85 3.93 11.47
N VAL A 53 -2.10 3.14 12.24
CA VAL A 53 -1.71 1.75 11.88
C VAL A 53 -2.95 0.84 11.71
N PRO A 54 -4.02 0.94 12.53
CA PRO A 54 -5.26 0.20 12.27
C PRO A 54 -5.92 0.57 10.93
N GLN A 55 -5.94 1.85 10.55
CA GLN A 55 -6.46 2.27 9.25
C GLN A 55 -5.62 1.67 8.11
N PHE A 56 -4.29 1.83 8.19
CA PHE A 56 -3.35 1.23 7.24
C PHE A 56 -3.60 -0.26 7.08
N THR A 57 -3.71 -1.00 8.19
CA THR A 57 -3.90 -2.45 8.18
C THR A 57 -5.19 -2.86 7.47
N ARG A 58 -6.28 -2.12 7.66
CA ARG A 58 -7.56 -2.35 6.96
C ARG A 58 -7.46 -2.09 5.47
N GLU A 59 -6.85 -0.97 5.07
CA GLU A 59 -6.70 -0.62 3.65
C GLU A 59 -5.71 -1.56 2.95
N TYR A 60 -4.63 -1.95 3.62
CA TYR A 60 -3.66 -2.94 3.15
C TYR A 60 -4.33 -4.28 2.86
N ARG A 61 -5.08 -4.82 3.83
CA ARG A 61 -5.82 -6.07 3.64
C ARG A 61 -6.81 -5.97 2.49
N ARG A 62 -7.48 -4.83 2.30
CA ARG A 62 -8.39 -4.62 1.18
C ARG A 62 -7.67 -4.69 -0.17
N MET A 63 -6.44 -4.20 -0.26
CA MET A 63 -5.66 -4.19 -1.51
C MET A 63 -4.93 -5.52 -1.78
N PHE A 64 -4.34 -6.14 -0.76
CA PHE A 64 -3.46 -7.32 -0.92
C PHE A 64 -4.08 -8.64 -0.43
N GLY A 65 -5.30 -8.61 0.11
CA GLY A 65 -6.03 -9.79 0.61
C GLY A 65 -5.63 -10.25 2.01
N LEU A 66 -4.40 -9.98 2.46
CA LEU A 66 -3.88 -10.34 3.77
C LEU A 66 -3.48 -9.10 4.60
N PRO A 67 -3.61 -9.14 5.94
CA PRO A 67 -2.99 -8.14 6.80
C PRO A 67 -1.46 -8.15 6.65
N PRO A 68 -0.77 -7.01 6.90
CA PRO A 68 0.68 -6.87 6.71
C PRO A 68 1.51 -8.01 7.31
N ALA A 69 1.27 -8.35 8.59
CA ALA A 69 2.04 -9.39 9.27
C ALA A 69 1.91 -10.76 8.58
N ARG A 70 0.70 -11.17 8.19
CA ARG A 70 0.47 -12.45 7.50
C ARG A 70 1.03 -12.46 6.09
N ASP A 71 0.98 -11.34 5.39
CA ASP A 71 1.57 -11.20 4.06
C ASP A 71 3.10 -11.34 4.11
N MET A 72 3.75 -10.80 5.15
CA MET A 72 5.20 -10.95 5.33
C MET A 72 5.59 -12.40 5.63
N GLU A 73 4.84 -13.10 6.49
CA GLU A 73 5.09 -14.54 6.73
C GLU A 73 4.89 -15.36 5.46
N ALA A 74 3.80 -15.14 4.70
CA ALA A 74 3.57 -15.82 3.43
C ALA A 74 4.66 -15.52 2.38
N ALA A 75 5.20 -14.29 2.38
CA ALA A 75 6.31 -13.94 1.49
C ALA A 75 7.61 -14.64 1.89
N LYS A 76 7.93 -14.74 3.18
CA LYS A 76 9.11 -15.47 3.69
C LYS A 76 9.02 -16.96 3.36
N GLU A 77 7.85 -17.58 3.51
CA GLU A 77 7.62 -18.98 3.16
C GLU A 77 7.90 -19.24 1.68
N LYS A 78 7.43 -18.36 0.78
CA LYS A 78 7.72 -18.45 -0.66
C LYS A 78 9.20 -18.34 -0.99
N VAL A 79 9.92 -17.44 -0.31
CA VAL A 79 11.37 -17.30 -0.49
C VAL A 79 12.11 -18.55 -0.02
N ARG A 80 11.71 -19.12 1.12
CA ARG A 80 12.29 -20.38 1.64
C ARG A 80 12.03 -21.58 0.73
N ALA A 81 10.84 -21.68 0.14
CA ALA A 81 10.49 -22.78 -0.75
C ALA A 81 11.20 -22.70 -2.13
N ALA A 82 11.74 -21.53 -2.49
CA ALA A 82 12.46 -21.30 -3.74
C ALA A 82 13.98 -21.40 -3.62
N ALA A 83 14.50 -21.61 -2.40
CA ALA A 83 15.93 -21.79 -2.08
C ALA A 83 16.25 -23.27 -1.87
#